data_AF-A0A7S3MTT5-F1
#
_entry.id   AF-A0A7S3MTT5-F1
#
_cell.length_a   1.000
_cell.length_b   1.000
_cell.length_c   1.000
_cell.angle_alpha   90.00
_cell.angle_beta   90.00
_cell.angle_gamma   90.00
#
_symmetry.space_group_name_H-M   'P 1'
#
loop_
_entity.id
_entity.type
_entity.pdbx_description
1 polymer ?
#
loop_
_entity_poly.entity_id
_entity_poly.type
_entity_poly.pdbx_seq_one_letter_code
_entity_poly.pdbx_strand_id
1 'polypeptide(L)'
;VDLTCDVTPGSWLAMSFPSSTVLPLYLDNLHERIGFLEELVADKQDGVDLFKFWLPGFFDQTSFFASFLEHNARKLELSLDQVTFQWSTTTIYDEVGLVPPLEEQ
;
A
#
# COMPACT_ATOMS: atom_id res chain seq x y z
N VAL A 1 3.46 -29.02 2.20
CA VAL A 1 2.67 -27.93 1.60
C VAL A 1 2.31 -28.42 0.21
N ASP A 2 1.04 -28.75 0.00
CA ASP A 2 0.59 -29.40 -1.22
C ASP A 2 0.12 -28.33 -2.21
N LEU A 3 0.91 -28.06 -3.24
CA LEU A 3 0.62 -27.07 -4.28
C LEU A 3 -0.38 -27.61 -5.33
N THR A 4 -0.84 -28.85 -5.19
CA THR A 4 -1.64 -29.55 -6.21
C THR A 4 -3.12 -29.14 -6.24
N CYS A 5 -3.58 -28.32 -5.28
CA CYS A 5 -4.99 -27.97 -5.13
C CYS A 5 -5.34 -26.52 -5.53
N ASP A 6 -4.42 -25.77 -6.16
CA ASP A 6 -4.59 -24.33 -6.47
C ASP A 6 -4.94 -23.45 -5.24
N VAL A 7 -4.60 -23.93 -4.04
CA VAL A 7 -4.82 -23.23 -2.77
C VAL A 7 -3.51 -22.68 -2.22
N THR A 8 -3.51 -21.42 -1.82
CA THR A 8 -2.36 -20.79 -1.17
C THR A 8 -2.12 -21.43 0.21
N PRO A 9 -0.87 -21.84 0.51
CA PRO A 9 -0.53 -22.41 1.81
C PRO A 9 -0.82 -21.45 2.97
N GLY A 10 -1.41 -21.96 4.05
CA GLY A 10 -1.73 -21.14 5.23
C GLY A 10 -0.52 -20.43 5.85
N SER A 11 0.67 -21.03 5.76
CA SER A 11 1.93 -20.39 6.20
C SER A 11 2.32 -19.19 5.36
N TRP A 12 1.91 -19.12 4.09
CA TRP A 12 2.15 -17.97 3.21
C TRP A 12 1.12 -16.88 3.49
N LEU A 13 -0.16 -17.26 3.62
CA LEU A 13 -1.24 -16.35 3.97
C LEU A 13 -0.96 -15.59 5.28
N ALA A 14 -0.41 -16.28 6.29
CA ALA A 14 -0.07 -15.68 7.58
C ALA A 14 1.00 -14.56 7.49
N MET A 15 1.79 -14.53 6.42
CA MET A 15 2.89 -13.58 6.21
C MET A 15 2.58 -12.51 5.16
N SER A 16 1.49 -12.67 4.42
CA SER A 16 1.10 -11.81 3.30
C SER A 16 -0.14 -11.01 3.66
N PHE A 17 -0.09 -9.68 3.56
CA PHE A 17 -1.26 -8.81 3.58
C PHE A 17 -1.29 -7.95 2.31
N PRO A 18 -2.44 -7.81 1.62
CA PRO A 18 -3.61 -8.68 1.62
C PRO A 18 -3.33 -10.03 0.93
N SER A 19 -4.01 -11.07 1.40
CA SER A 19 -3.75 -12.47 1.04
C SER A 19 -4.88 -13.03 0.18
N SER A 20 -4.56 -13.63 -0.98
CA SER A 20 -5.53 -14.42 -1.77
C SER A 20 -5.40 -15.90 -1.43
N THR A 21 -6.53 -16.56 -1.17
CA THR A 21 -6.59 -18.01 -0.92
C THR A 21 -6.37 -18.84 -2.19
N VAL A 22 -6.56 -18.23 -3.37
CA VAL A 22 -6.38 -18.85 -4.69
C VAL A 22 -4.95 -18.65 -5.15
N LEU A 23 -4.22 -19.74 -5.38
CA LEU A 23 -2.78 -19.73 -5.63
C LEU A 23 -2.38 -18.90 -6.88
N PRO A 24 -3.03 -19.04 -8.05
CA PRO A 24 -2.72 -18.17 -9.20
C PRO A 24 -2.83 -16.68 -8.90
N LEU A 25 -3.95 -16.26 -8.29
CA LEU A 25 -4.18 -14.85 -7.92
C LEU A 25 -3.19 -14.36 -6.86
N TYR A 26 -2.80 -15.24 -5.94
CA TYR A 26 -1.76 -14.96 -4.95
C TYR A 26 -0.41 -14.69 -5.62
N LEU A 27 -0.02 -15.54 -6.58
CA LEU A 27 1.24 -15.41 -7.30
C LEU A 27 1.26 -14.16 -8.19
N ASP A 28 0.17 -13.87 -8.90
CA ASP A 28 0.04 -12.65 -9.70
C ASP A 28 0.21 -11.40 -8.83
N ASN A 29 -0.49 -11.34 -7.70
CA ASN A 29 -0.37 -10.21 -6.78
C ASN A 29 1.02 -10.12 -6.12
N LEU A 30 1.64 -11.26 -5.80
CA LEU A 30 3.00 -11.30 -5.28
C LEU A 30 4.01 -10.76 -6.30
N HIS A 31 3.84 -11.13 -7.57
CA HIS A 31 4.69 -10.66 -8.66
C HIS A 31 4.58 -9.14 -8.84
N GLU A 32 3.36 -8.60 -8.84
CA GLU A 32 3.12 -7.15 -8.90
C GLU A 32 3.77 -6.40 -7.73
N ARG A 33 3.67 -6.94 -6.50
CA ARG A 33 4.30 -6.35 -5.31
C ARG A 33 5.81 -6.30 -5.42
N ILE A 34 6.42 -7.41 -5.86
CA ILE A 34 7.87 -7.49 -6.03
C ILE A 34 8.32 -6.49 -7.09
N GLY A 35 7.65 -6.44 -8.25
CA GLY A 35 7.95 -5.46 -9.30
C GLY A 35 7.84 -4.02 -8.79
N PHE A 36 6.78 -3.69 -8.06
CA PHE A 36 6.64 -2.38 -7.42
C PHE A 36 7.80 -2.07 -6.46
N LEU A 37 8.24 -3.02 -5.64
CA LEU A 37 9.35 -2.79 -4.71
C LEU A 37 10.69 -2.64 -5.43
N GLU A 38 10.91 -3.39 -6.51
CA GLU A 38 12.10 -3.27 -7.36
C GLU A 38 12.15 -1.89 -8.03
N GLU A 39 11.03 -1.43 -8.61
CA GLU A 39 10.88 -0.09 -9.18
C GLU A 39 11.10 1.00 -8.11
N LEU A 40 10.49 0.85 -6.93
CA LEU A 40 10.63 1.79 -5.82
C LEU A 40 12.09 1.94 -5.37
N VAL A 41 12.87 0.85 -5.37
CA VAL A 41 14.30 0.87 -5.03
C VAL A 41 15.13 1.51 -6.15
N ALA A 42 14.80 1.25 -7.41
CA ALA A 42 15.47 1.83 -8.56
C ALA A 42 15.27 3.36 -8.62
N ASP A 43 14.03 3.83 -8.52
CA ASP A 43 13.68 5.25 -8.57
C ASP A 43 14.38 6.07 -7.47
N LYS A 44 14.58 5.46 -6.29
CA LYS A 44 15.33 6.08 -5.19
C LYS A 44 16.81 6.29 -5.53
N GLN A 45 17.43 5.39 -6.31
CA GLN A 45 18.83 5.51 -6.72
C GLN A 45 19.04 6.68 -7.69
N ASP A 46 18.03 6.96 -8.52
CA ASP A 46 18.06 8.05 -9.50
C ASP A 46 17.73 9.43 -8.90
N GLY A 47 17.48 9.51 -7.58
CA GLY A 47 17.21 10.76 -6.88
C GLY A 47 15.84 11.37 -7.21
N VAL A 48 14.91 10.57 -7.72
CA VAL A 48 13.53 10.99 -7.97
C VAL A 48 12.80 11.06 -6.62
N ASP A 49 12.29 12.24 -6.27
CA ASP A 49 11.37 12.37 -5.13
C ASP A 49 10.08 11.61 -5.47
N LEU A 50 9.95 10.41 -4.91
CA LEU A 50 8.79 9.54 -5.07
C LEU A 50 7.61 10.12 -4.28
N PHE A 51 6.69 10.78 -5.00
CA PHE A 51 5.43 11.31 -4.42
C PHE A 51 4.24 10.35 -4.54
N LYS A 52 4.43 9.16 -5.13
CA LYS A 52 3.35 8.19 -5.38
C LYS A 52 3.75 6.82 -4.87
N PHE A 53 3.03 6.33 -3.87
CA PHE A 53 3.21 5.00 -3.31
C PHE A 53 1.97 4.16 -3.58
N TRP A 54 2.16 2.93 -4.08
CA TRP A 54 1.10 1.93 -4.09
C TRP A 54 1.01 1.30 -2.69
N LEU A 55 0.22 1.92 -1.82
CA LEU A 55 0.01 1.48 -0.43
C LEU A 55 -0.36 -0.01 -0.29
N PRO A 56 -1.27 -0.55 -1.12
CA PRO A 56 -1.53 -1.98 -1.14
C PRO A 56 -0.33 -2.85 -1.52
N GLY A 57 0.71 -2.31 -2.17
CA GLY A 57 1.91 -3.05 -2.60
C GLY A 57 2.88 -3.41 -1.46
N PHE A 58 2.79 -2.73 -0.32
CA PHE A 58 3.60 -3.06 0.86
C PHE A 58 3.03 -4.28 1.60
N PHE A 59 3.90 -5.10 2.17
CA PHE A 59 3.51 -6.23 3.01
C PHE A 59 3.04 -5.79 4.41
N ASP A 60 3.53 -4.65 4.89
CA ASP A 60 3.10 -4.04 6.16
C ASP A 60 2.94 -2.51 5.98
N GLN A 61 1.69 -2.06 5.93
CA GLN A 61 1.33 -0.66 5.75
C GLN A 61 1.56 0.15 7.04
N THR A 62 1.41 -0.46 8.21
CA THR A 62 1.58 0.21 9.50
C THR A 62 3.03 0.63 9.70
N SER A 63 3.98 -0.27 9.42
CA SER A 63 5.41 0.06 9.46
C SER A 63 5.81 1.13 8.47
N PHE A 64 5.19 1.15 7.28
CA PHE A 64 5.39 2.21 6.29
C PHE A 64 4.95 3.57 6.85
N PHE A 65 3.72 3.68 7.36
CA PHE A 65 3.20 4.93 7.91
C PHE A 65 4.00 5.42 9.12
N ALA A 66 4.39 4.52 10.02
CA ALA A 66 5.24 4.86 11.16
C ALA A 66 6.59 5.45 10.69
N SER A 67 7.26 4.77 9.75
CA SER A 67 8.54 5.22 9.18
C SER A 67 8.41 6.57 8.48
N PHE A 68 7.30 6.79 7.77
CA PHE A 68 7.01 8.04 7.09
C PHE A 68 6.78 9.20 8.09
N LEU A 69 6.01 8.97 9.15
CA LEU A 69 5.79 9.96 10.21
C LEU A 69 7.09 10.29 10.93
N GLU A 70 7.89 9.29 11.29
CA GLU A 70 9.20 9.50 11.90
C GLU A 70 10.15 10.28 10.99
N HIS A 71 10.18 9.96 9.70
CA HIS A 71 11.00 10.67 8.73
C HIS A 71 10.60 12.16 8.66
N ASN A 72 9.30 12.46 8.63
CA ASN A 72 8.80 13.82 8.61
C ASN A 72 9.01 14.55 9.95
N ALA A 73 8.81 13.87 11.09
CA ALA A 73 9.07 14.43 12.41
C ALA A 73 10.53 14.87 12.54
N ARG A 74 11.48 14.03 12.08
CA ARG A 74 12.91 14.37 12.02
C ARG A 74 13.19 15.55 11.10
N LYS A 75 12.55 15.62 9.93
CA LYS A 75 12.71 16.72 8.96
C LYS A 75 12.17 18.05 9.49
N LEU A 76 11.13 18.01 10.33
CA LEU A 76 10.49 19.18 10.93
C LEU A 76 11.01 19.54 12.32
N GLU A 77 11.95 18.77 12.87
CA GLU A 77 12.46 18.91 14.24
C GLU A 77 11.35 18.87 15.32
N LEU A 78 10.29 18.10 15.06
CA LEU A 78 9.16 17.92 15.97
C LEU A 78 9.24 16.55 16.65
N SER A 79 8.57 16.43 17.80
CA SER A 79 8.33 15.12 18.41
C SER A 79 7.33 14.31 17.55
N LEU A 80 7.43 12.98 17.59
CA LEU A 80 6.55 12.10 16.81
C LEU A 80 5.07 12.34 17.15
N ASP A 81 4.77 12.61 18.42
CA ASP A 81 3.41 12.88 18.92
C ASP A 81 2.76 14.15 18.32
N GLN A 82 3.57 15.03 17.71
CA GLN A 82 3.10 16.26 17.09
C GLN A 82 2.83 16.12 15.58
N VAL A 83 3.13 14.97 14.98
CA VAL A 83 2.97 14.74 13.55
C VAL A 83 1.80 13.79 13.30
N THR A 84 0.83 14.25 12.52
CA THR A 84 -0.37 13.47 12.18
C THR A 84 -0.69 13.57 10.70
N PHE A 85 -1.29 12.53 10.13
CA PHE A 85 -1.85 12.60 8.78
C PHE A 85 -3.16 13.39 8.77
N GLN A 86 -3.30 14.27 7.79
CA GLN A 86 -4.57 14.90 7.46
C GLN A 86 -4.88 14.57 6.00
N TRP A 87 -6.11 14.13 5.74
CA TRP A 87 -6.60 13.90 4.38
C TRP A 87 -7.91 14.64 4.17
N SER A 88 -8.20 14.97 2.92
CA SER A 88 -9.48 15.51 2.50
C SER A 88 -9.94 14.79 1.24
N THR A 89 -11.20 14.36 1.22
CA THR A 89 -11.80 13.75 0.03
C THR A 89 -12.42 14.85 -0.81
N THR A 90 -11.90 15.02 -2.03
CA THR A 90 -12.53 15.90 -3.03
C THR A 90 -13.35 15.03 -3.97
N THR A 91 -14.66 15.24 -4.01
CA THR A 91 -15.51 14.62 -5.03
C THR A 91 -15.19 15.28 -6.37
N ILE A 92 -14.62 14.51 -7.29
CA ILE A 92 -14.43 14.94 -8.67
C ILE A 92 -15.78 14.78 -9.36
N TYR A 93 -16.44 15.88 -9.68
CA TYR A 93 -17.62 15.85 -10.53
C TYR A 93 -17.14 15.80 -11.98
N ASP A 94 -17.23 14.63 -12.61
CA ASP A 94 -17.22 14.58 -14.06
C ASP A 94 -18.46 15.33 -14.56
N GLU A 95 -18.34 16.13 -15.63
CA GLU A 95 -19.44 16.95 -16.18
C GLU A 95 -20.63 16.13 -16.74
N VAL A 96 -20.70 14.83 -16.42
CA VAL A 96 -21.73 13.90 -16.87
C VAL A 96 -22.36 13.20 -15.67
N GLY A 97 -23.24 13.92 -14.97
CA GLY A 97 -24.29 13.31 -14.15
C GLY A 97 -23.93 13.04 -12.69
N LEU A 98 -24.71 13.66 -11.80
CA LEU A 98 -24.71 13.49 -10.35
C LEU A 98 -24.86 12.02 -9.96
N VAL A 99 -23.81 11.41 -9.41
CA VAL A 99 -23.95 10.24 -8.52
C VAL A 99 -23.69 10.74 -7.10
N PRO A 100 -24.71 10.75 -6.21
CA PRO A 100 -24.51 11.17 -4.84
C PRO A 100 -23.55 10.21 -4.10
N PRO A 101 -22.80 10.70 -3.10
CA PRO A 101 -21.92 9.85 -2.30
C PRO A 101 -22.73 8.73 -1.66
N LEU A 102 -22.16 7.51 -1.62
CA LEU A 102 -22.73 6.40 -0.85
C LEU A 102 -22.76 6.84 0.62
N GLU A 103 -23.95 7.14 1.13
CA GLU A 103 -24.18 7.28 2.56
C GLU A 103 -23.79 5.96 3.23
N GLU A 104 -22.88 6.04 4.20
CA GLU A 104 -22.43 4.90 5.02
C GLU A 104 -23.66 4.26 5.69
N GLN A 105 -23.93 2.99 5.36
CA GLN A 105 -24.90 2.14 6.06
C GLN A 105 -24.23 1.38 7.21
#